data_AF-A0A8K0JA27-F1
#
_entry.id   AF-A0A8K0JA27-F1
#
_cell.length_a   1.000
_cell.length_b   1.000
_cell.length_c   1.000
_cell.angle_alpha   90.00
_cell.angle_beta   90.00
_cell.angle_gamma   90.00
#
_symmetry.space_group_name_H-M   'P 1'
#
loop_
_entity.id
_entity.type
_entity.pdbx_description
1 polymer ?
#
loop_
_entity_poly.entity_id
_entity_poly.type
_entity_poly.pdbx_seq_one_letter_code
_entity_poly.pdbx_strand_id
1 'polypeptide(L)'
;MGDASTVVTVEGNGREESVDASLEVSRTVGWFTSMYPLKLPRVSDAVSGVVDAKDGVDGVSNHGIGYGACYGYADDSLPPVSVNYLGRLDEGQQRRPDDWMLSVSESGLSGMLAGLYTAPEDKDASSSVLNMTFAIVSGQLSIRVAGTMGQEELQDLVNTMKSTLRELISRVKIRVQDWRRQGTIRARADDFTPFISLATMTMMAMMSYLHNVVQGLPKRRLVVFNNYYRYRKALSSFEQLVEYYISLMRGVQPQGPYYILGCSFGNSLAMEMAQRLARRGERLGTLALIDAYFDVPGALEEGLGPTGQGEQAGIVDVIYTMYSPSAADRLILFKARHAEESQGSPEQRKLYRWDADSTLNRLDVFVRREAVELVMLDGSHFDWVHRRDEVRRMCALLDECLVGVS
;
A
#
# COMPACT_ATOMS: atom_id res chain seq x y z
N MET A 1 -16.79 18.43 -27.62
CA MET A 1 -16.62 19.20 -26.36
C MET A 1 -16.02 18.23 -25.35
N GLY A 2 -14.83 18.33 -24.82
CA GLY A 2 -13.67 19.22 -24.94
C GLY A 2 -12.66 18.60 -23.98
N ASP A 3 -11.44 18.38 -24.43
CA ASP A 3 -10.38 17.59 -23.81
C ASP A 3 -9.76 18.29 -22.57
N ALA A 4 -10.57 18.61 -21.55
CA ALA A 4 -10.10 19.29 -20.34
C ALA A 4 -9.89 18.27 -19.22
N SER A 5 -8.63 18.07 -18.80
CA SER A 5 -8.36 17.45 -17.52
C SER A 5 -8.71 18.42 -16.39
N THR A 6 -9.57 18.02 -15.47
CA THR A 6 -9.92 18.82 -14.30
C THR A 6 -8.77 18.78 -13.28
N VAL A 7 -8.29 19.94 -12.86
CA VAL A 7 -7.29 20.08 -11.79
C VAL A 7 -7.97 20.81 -10.64
N VAL A 8 -7.70 20.36 -9.41
CA VAL A 8 -8.24 20.96 -8.19
C VAL A 8 -7.12 21.37 -7.25
N THR A 9 -7.37 22.35 -6.41
CA THR A 9 -6.53 22.68 -5.26
C THR A 9 -6.89 21.74 -4.12
N VAL A 10 -5.89 21.06 -3.56
CA VAL A 10 -6.04 20.23 -2.38
C VAL A 10 -5.37 20.93 -1.21
N GLU A 11 -6.10 21.09 -0.11
CA GLU A 11 -5.58 21.63 1.14
C GLU A 11 -5.20 20.51 2.10
N GLY A 12 -3.98 20.58 2.64
CA GLY A 12 -3.44 19.68 3.65
C GLY A 12 -3.14 20.39 4.96
N ASN A 13 -2.95 19.63 6.03
CA ASN A 13 -2.63 20.20 7.35
C ASN A 13 -1.23 20.86 7.40
N GLY A 14 -0.33 20.48 6.47
CA GLY A 14 1.06 20.94 6.33
C GLY A 14 1.97 20.62 7.52
N ARG A 15 1.69 19.52 8.23
CA ARG A 15 2.50 18.99 9.34
C ARG A 15 3.12 17.67 8.92
N GLU A 16 4.09 17.75 8.02
CA GLU A 16 4.71 16.59 7.37
C GLU A 16 6.00 16.17 8.07
N GLU A 17 5.93 15.15 8.93
CA GLU A 17 7.11 14.58 9.63
C GLU A 17 8.14 13.99 8.67
N SER A 18 7.73 13.63 7.44
CA SER A 18 8.60 13.09 6.41
C SER A 18 9.57 14.11 5.81
N VAL A 19 9.34 15.42 6.02
CA VAL A 19 10.23 16.49 5.54
C VAL A 19 11.41 16.67 6.48
N ASP A 20 11.15 16.71 7.78
CA ASP A 20 12.17 16.80 8.83
C ASP A 20 11.64 16.20 10.13
N ALA A 21 12.11 14.99 10.45
CA ALA A 21 11.70 14.27 11.65
C ALA A 21 12.15 14.92 12.96
N SER A 22 13.05 15.91 12.92
CA SER A 22 13.44 16.69 14.10
C SER A 22 12.45 17.80 14.45
N LEU A 23 11.54 18.12 13.52
CA LEU A 23 10.56 19.20 13.66
C LEU A 23 9.26 18.69 14.31
N GLU A 24 9.20 18.70 15.64
CA GLU A 24 7.99 18.32 16.39
C GLU A 24 6.99 19.48 16.38
N VAL A 25 5.91 19.32 15.60
CA VAL A 25 4.84 20.33 15.48
C VAL A 25 3.46 19.77 15.80
N SER A 26 3.31 18.58 16.39
CA SER A 26 1.99 18.01 16.67
C SER A 26 1.16 18.84 17.64
N ARG A 27 1.82 19.64 18.49
CA ARG A 27 1.18 20.50 19.50
C ARG A 27 1.40 22.00 19.29
N THR A 28 1.96 22.38 18.14
CA THR A 28 2.27 23.79 17.83
C THR A 28 1.07 24.46 17.19
N VAL A 29 0.53 25.49 17.83
CA VAL A 29 -0.55 26.31 17.27
C VAL A 29 0.04 27.29 16.26
N GLY A 30 -0.56 27.35 15.08
CA GLY A 30 -0.14 28.21 13.98
C GLY A 30 -0.90 27.89 12.70
N TRP A 31 -0.63 28.66 11.66
CA TRP A 31 -1.20 28.44 10.34
C TRP A 31 -0.24 27.58 9.50
N PHE A 32 -0.50 26.28 9.44
CA PHE A 32 0.36 25.30 8.76
C PHE A 32 -0.19 24.84 7.40
N THR A 33 -1.39 25.28 7.00
CA THR A 33 -2.07 24.80 5.80
C THR A 33 -1.15 24.80 4.57
N SER A 34 -1.06 23.64 3.93
CA SER A 34 -0.39 23.48 2.63
C SER A 34 -1.43 23.35 1.53
N MET A 35 -1.10 23.82 0.33
CA MET A 35 -1.98 23.77 -0.83
C MET A 35 -1.18 23.32 -2.04
N TYR A 36 -1.75 22.44 -2.85
CA TYR A 36 -1.13 21.97 -4.08
C TYR A 36 -2.17 21.61 -5.15
N PRO A 37 -1.83 21.75 -6.45
CA PRO A 37 -2.70 21.31 -7.52
C PRO A 37 -2.67 19.78 -7.66
N LEU A 38 -3.84 19.16 -7.75
CA LEU A 38 -4.01 17.75 -8.03
C LEU A 38 -4.84 17.57 -9.30
N LYS A 39 -4.28 16.84 -10.28
CA LYS A 39 -5.01 16.46 -11.49
C LYS A 39 -5.98 15.33 -11.16
N LEU A 40 -7.26 15.54 -11.39
CA LEU A 40 -8.26 14.48 -11.21
C LEU A 40 -8.17 13.46 -12.36
N PRO A 41 -8.21 12.15 -12.04
CA PRO A 41 -8.22 11.12 -13.06
C PRO A 41 -9.53 11.13 -13.85
N ARG A 42 -9.48 10.61 -15.08
CA ARG A 42 -10.70 10.34 -15.84
C ARG A 42 -11.35 9.07 -15.31
N VAL A 43 -12.50 9.23 -14.69
CA VAL A 43 -13.21 8.12 -14.08
C VAL A 43 -14.15 7.47 -15.10
N SER A 44 -13.88 6.22 -15.48
CA SER A 44 -14.79 5.41 -16.33
C SER A 44 -15.83 4.65 -15.51
N ASP A 45 -15.46 4.23 -14.28
CA ASP A 45 -16.37 3.64 -13.32
C ASP A 45 -15.97 4.05 -11.90
N ALA A 46 -16.94 4.05 -10.98
CA ALA A 46 -16.74 4.59 -9.64
C ALA A 46 -15.61 3.89 -8.85
N VAL A 47 -15.35 2.59 -9.10
CA VAL A 47 -14.33 1.84 -8.35
C VAL A 47 -12.94 2.10 -8.91
N SER A 48 -12.76 2.08 -10.23
CA SER A 48 -11.49 2.50 -10.85
C SER A 48 -11.16 3.94 -10.49
N GLY A 49 -12.15 4.84 -10.49
CA GLY A 49 -11.96 6.23 -10.09
C GLY A 49 -11.43 6.41 -8.67
N VAL A 50 -11.81 5.55 -7.72
CA VAL A 50 -11.24 5.58 -6.36
C VAL A 50 -9.78 5.15 -6.36
N VAL A 51 -9.41 4.13 -7.14
CA VAL A 51 -8.03 3.67 -7.26
C VAL A 51 -7.18 4.75 -7.93
N ASP A 52 -7.63 5.29 -9.05
CA ASP A 52 -6.89 6.32 -9.79
C ASP A 52 -6.76 7.62 -8.96
N ALA A 53 -7.78 7.98 -8.18
CA ALA A 53 -7.72 9.16 -7.32
C ALA A 53 -6.73 8.94 -6.17
N LYS A 54 -6.70 7.72 -5.61
CA LYS A 54 -5.74 7.33 -4.59
C LYS A 54 -4.31 7.36 -5.14
N ASP A 55 -4.07 6.74 -6.29
CA ASP A 55 -2.75 6.75 -6.95
C ASP A 55 -2.30 8.18 -7.27
N GLY A 56 -3.25 9.04 -7.67
CA GLY A 56 -2.99 10.46 -7.88
C GLY A 56 -2.53 11.19 -6.61
N VAL A 57 -3.18 10.94 -5.47
CA VAL A 57 -2.81 11.53 -4.17
C VAL A 57 -1.47 10.95 -3.67
N ASP A 58 -1.31 9.64 -3.71
CA ASP A 58 -0.10 8.95 -3.22
C ASP A 58 1.13 9.26 -4.09
N GLY A 59 0.92 9.64 -5.35
CA GLY A 59 1.98 10.13 -6.24
C GLY A 59 2.52 11.52 -5.86
N VAL A 60 1.87 12.25 -4.96
CA VAL A 60 2.32 13.57 -4.50
C VAL A 60 3.29 13.42 -3.34
N SER A 61 4.53 13.87 -3.55
CA SER A 61 5.57 13.85 -2.52
C SER A 61 5.16 14.65 -1.28
N ASN A 62 5.28 14.04 -0.10
CA ASN A 62 5.02 14.66 1.22
C ASN A 62 3.71 15.46 1.25
N HIS A 63 2.65 14.89 0.67
CA HIS A 63 1.31 15.51 0.60
C HIS A 63 1.31 16.96 0.09
N GLY A 64 2.26 17.31 -0.78
CA GLY A 64 2.31 18.58 -1.50
C GLY A 64 2.82 19.77 -0.68
N ILE A 65 3.34 19.57 0.54
CA ILE A 65 3.86 20.66 1.40
C ILE A 65 4.91 21.54 0.72
N GLY A 66 5.71 20.97 -0.20
CA GLY A 66 6.75 21.70 -0.92
C GLY A 66 6.23 22.67 -2.00
N TYR A 67 4.98 22.53 -2.46
CA TYR A 67 4.47 23.32 -3.58
C TYR A 67 4.48 24.82 -3.27
N GLY A 68 3.90 25.21 -2.13
CA GLY A 68 3.88 26.61 -1.69
C GLY A 68 5.27 27.20 -1.47
N ALA A 69 6.24 26.41 -0.99
CA ALA A 69 7.61 26.85 -0.80
C ALA A 69 8.34 27.08 -2.14
N CYS A 70 8.08 26.25 -3.15
CA CYS A 70 8.72 26.35 -4.45
C CYS A 70 8.07 27.39 -5.38
N TYR A 71 6.74 27.51 -5.35
CA TYR A 71 5.98 28.27 -6.33
C TYR A 71 5.19 29.44 -5.72
N GLY A 72 5.02 29.49 -4.40
CA GLY A 72 4.16 30.45 -3.72
C GLY A 72 2.66 30.17 -3.95
N TYR A 73 1.83 30.97 -3.29
CA TYR A 73 0.36 30.97 -3.46
C TYR A 73 -0.15 32.29 -4.03
N ALA A 74 0.60 32.89 -4.96
CA ALA A 74 0.17 34.12 -5.62
C ALA A 74 -1.18 33.92 -6.34
N ASP A 75 -1.91 35.02 -6.56
CA ASP A 75 -3.20 34.98 -7.28
C ASP A 75 -3.05 34.25 -8.64
N ASP A 76 -3.99 33.36 -8.93
CA ASP A 76 -4.06 32.46 -10.09
C ASP A 76 -3.05 31.29 -10.16
N SER A 77 -2.19 31.10 -9.15
CA SER A 77 -1.21 29.98 -9.12
C SER A 77 -1.83 28.61 -8.78
N LEU A 78 -3.06 28.61 -8.28
CA LEU A 78 -3.78 27.43 -7.82
C LEU A 78 -5.09 27.27 -8.61
N PRO A 79 -5.52 26.02 -8.91
CA PRO A 79 -6.79 25.77 -9.56
C PRO A 79 -7.98 26.39 -8.80
N PRO A 80 -9.01 26.87 -9.52
CA PRO A 80 -10.12 27.64 -8.94
C PRO A 80 -11.13 26.78 -8.14
N VAL A 81 -10.88 25.48 -8.03
CA VAL A 81 -11.72 24.55 -7.27
C VAL A 81 -10.90 24.01 -6.11
N SER A 82 -11.21 24.39 -4.87
CA SER A 82 -10.54 23.91 -3.66
C SER A 82 -11.30 22.79 -2.96
N VAL A 83 -10.54 21.82 -2.43
CA VAL A 83 -11.01 20.71 -1.61
C VAL A 83 -10.21 20.66 -0.30
N ASN A 84 -10.92 20.70 0.83
CA ASN A 84 -10.33 20.61 2.16
C ASN A 84 -11.08 19.60 3.03
N TYR A 85 -10.35 18.68 3.67
CA TYR A 85 -10.89 17.74 4.66
C TYR A 85 -10.30 17.99 6.04
N LEU A 86 -11.13 18.46 6.97
CA LEU A 86 -10.72 18.84 8.33
C LEU A 86 -10.55 17.66 9.29
N GLY A 87 -10.86 16.44 8.84
CA GLY A 87 -10.84 15.25 9.69
C GLY A 87 -12.08 15.14 10.59
N ARG A 88 -11.87 14.58 11.78
CA ARG A 88 -12.92 14.28 12.77
C ARG A 88 -12.80 15.27 13.93
N LEU A 89 -13.80 16.12 14.09
CA LEU A 89 -13.74 17.23 15.05
C LEU A 89 -14.24 16.85 16.45
N ASP A 90 -14.86 15.68 16.60
CA ASP A 90 -15.48 15.18 17.84
C ASP A 90 -14.83 13.91 18.41
N GLU A 91 -13.71 13.46 17.81
CA GLU A 91 -12.93 12.31 18.28
C GLU A 91 -11.67 12.75 19.04
N GLY A 92 -11.70 12.55 20.36
CA GLY A 92 -10.57 12.78 21.23
C GLY A 92 -10.98 12.72 22.69
N GLN A 93 -10.39 11.76 23.42
CA GLN A 93 -10.47 11.52 24.86
C GLN A 93 -11.66 10.69 25.40
N GLN A 94 -11.35 9.85 26.38
CA GLN A 94 -12.36 9.24 27.26
C GLN A 94 -13.13 10.38 27.93
N ARG A 95 -14.33 10.62 27.42
CA ARG A 95 -15.22 11.70 27.84
C ARG A 95 -15.48 11.60 29.34
N ARG A 96 -15.15 12.66 30.06
CA ARG A 96 -15.64 12.84 31.43
C ARG A 96 -17.03 13.50 31.34
N PRO A 97 -17.91 13.25 32.32
CA PRO A 97 -19.25 13.84 32.34
C PRO A 97 -19.29 15.37 32.27
N ASP A 98 -18.23 16.04 32.70
CA ASP A 98 -18.14 17.51 32.82
C ASP A 98 -17.32 18.17 31.68
N ASP A 99 -16.93 17.43 30.65
CA ASP A 99 -16.14 17.99 29.55
C ASP A 99 -16.99 18.93 28.66
N TRP A 100 -16.36 20.02 28.21
CA TRP A 100 -17.00 20.96 27.30
C TRP A 100 -17.24 20.28 25.95
N MET A 101 -18.42 20.50 25.37
CA MET A 101 -18.81 19.91 24.10
C MET A 101 -19.01 20.98 23.03
N LEU A 102 -18.58 20.65 21.81
CA LEU A 102 -18.93 21.41 20.62
C LEU A 102 -20.46 21.45 20.46
N SER A 103 -21.05 22.64 20.56
CA SER A 103 -22.49 22.84 20.36
C SER A 103 -22.84 22.72 18.88
N VAL A 104 -23.39 21.56 18.48
CA VAL A 104 -23.95 21.38 17.14
C VAL A 104 -25.37 21.95 17.15
N SER A 105 -25.54 23.16 16.60
CA SER A 105 -26.89 23.71 16.37
C SER A 105 -27.62 22.92 15.26
N GLU A 106 -28.95 23.07 15.15
CA GLU A 106 -29.76 22.47 14.08
C GLU A 106 -29.26 22.82 12.66
N SER A 107 -28.42 23.86 12.51
CA SER A 107 -27.80 24.25 11.23
C SER A 107 -26.51 23.49 10.86
N GLY A 108 -26.11 22.49 11.66
CA GLY A 108 -24.98 21.59 11.34
C GLY A 108 -23.62 22.30 11.22
N LEU A 109 -22.77 21.86 10.27
CA LEU A 109 -21.45 22.46 9.98
C LEU A 109 -21.51 23.98 9.75
N SER A 110 -22.66 24.53 9.37
CA SER A 110 -22.82 25.95 9.07
C SER A 110 -22.67 26.86 10.31
N GLY A 111 -22.70 26.32 11.53
CA GLY A 111 -22.39 27.08 12.75
C GLY A 111 -20.96 26.88 13.27
N MET A 112 -20.21 25.90 12.76
CA MET A 112 -18.93 25.46 13.32
C MET A 112 -17.70 25.83 12.49
N LEU A 113 -17.85 26.07 11.19
CA LEU A 113 -16.71 26.28 10.31
C LEU A 113 -16.14 27.69 10.47
N ALA A 114 -14.85 27.76 10.80
CA ALA A 114 -14.03 28.96 10.62
C ALA A 114 -14.10 29.40 9.14
N GLY A 115 -14.23 30.71 8.90
CA GLY A 115 -14.42 31.29 7.56
C GLY A 115 -15.81 31.88 7.29
N LEU A 116 -16.75 31.81 8.24
CA LEU A 116 -18.00 32.60 8.18
C LEU A 116 -17.83 34.07 8.58
N TYR A 117 -16.69 34.39 9.19
CA TYR A 117 -16.34 35.73 9.65
C TYR A 117 -15.14 36.25 8.85
N THR A 118 -15.27 36.28 7.53
CA THR A 118 -14.42 37.12 6.69
C THR A 118 -14.80 38.58 6.93
N ALA A 119 -13.82 39.46 7.08
CA ALA A 119 -14.09 40.89 7.12
C ALA A 119 -14.88 41.28 5.86
N PRO A 120 -15.81 42.25 5.92
CA PRO A 120 -16.55 42.69 4.74
C PRO A 120 -15.64 43.09 3.58
N GLU A 121 -14.46 43.64 3.87
CA GLU A 121 -13.45 44.02 2.87
C GLU A 121 -12.80 42.81 2.16
N ASP A 122 -12.79 41.64 2.80
CA ASP A 122 -12.21 40.39 2.29
C ASP A 122 -13.27 39.45 1.70
N LYS A 123 -14.55 39.85 1.75
CA LYS A 123 -15.62 39.13 1.03
C LYS A 123 -15.32 39.26 -0.47
N ASP A 124 -15.25 38.12 -1.13
CA ASP A 124 -14.92 37.99 -2.57
C ASP A 124 -13.43 38.15 -2.91
N ALA A 125 -12.53 38.23 -1.92
CA ALA A 125 -11.07 38.20 -2.16
C ALA A 125 -10.52 36.82 -2.55
N SER A 126 -11.36 35.77 -2.53
CA SER A 126 -10.93 34.41 -2.89
C SER A 126 -10.90 34.24 -4.42
N SER A 127 -9.77 33.78 -4.95
CA SER A 127 -9.62 33.34 -6.35
C SER A 127 -10.32 32.01 -6.64
N SER A 128 -10.80 31.30 -5.61
CA SER A 128 -11.52 30.04 -5.76
C SER A 128 -12.98 30.28 -6.19
N VAL A 129 -13.32 29.81 -7.38
CA VAL A 129 -14.69 29.75 -7.92
C VAL A 129 -15.57 28.77 -7.15
N LEU A 130 -14.97 27.70 -6.59
CA LEU A 130 -15.65 26.67 -5.82
C LEU A 130 -14.76 26.19 -4.67
N ASN A 131 -15.27 26.21 -3.44
CA ASN A 131 -14.63 25.71 -2.24
C ASN A 131 -15.49 24.60 -1.62
N MET A 132 -14.89 23.43 -1.42
CA MET A 132 -15.54 22.27 -0.81
C MET A 132 -14.83 21.89 0.47
N THR A 133 -15.55 21.94 1.59
CA THR A 133 -15.02 21.57 2.91
C THR A 133 -15.77 20.37 3.46
N PHE A 134 -15.02 19.40 3.96
CA PHE A 134 -15.52 18.15 4.49
C PHE A 134 -15.06 18.00 5.95
N ALA A 135 -15.93 17.49 6.81
CA ALA A 135 -15.58 17.17 8.19
C ALA A 135 -16.51 16.08 8.75
N ILE A 136 -16.04 15.33 9.74
CA ILE A 136 -16.90 14.45 10.54
C ILE A 136 -17.20 15.16 11.85
N VAL A 137 -18.49 15.33 12.12
CA VAL A 137 -19.02 15.97 13.33
C VAL A 137 -20.15 15.10 13.86
N SER A 138 -20.09 14.74 15.15
CA SER A 138 -21.07 13.86 15.79
C SER A 138 -21.29 12.55 15.04
N GLY A 139 -20.20 11.96 14.53
CA GLY A 139 -20.23 10.73 13.73
C GLY A 139 -20.86 10.85 12.34
N GLN A 140 -21.18 12.06 11.86
CA GLN A 140 -21.75 12.28 10.52
C GLN A 140 -20.77 13.05 9.63
N LEU A 141 -20.57 12.53 8.40
CA LEU A 141 -19.87 13.28 7.35
C LEU A 141 -20.75 14.46 6.93
N SER A 142 -20.18 15.65 7.06
CA SER A 142 -20.82 16.89 6.69
C SER A 142 -19.99 17.57 5.59
N ILE A 143 -20.68 18.13 4.59
CA ILE A 143 -20.08 18.71 3.39
C ILE A 143 -20.61 20.14 3.26
N ARG A 144 -19.72 21.12 3.18
CA ARG A 144 -20.02 22.50 2.84
C ARG A 144 -19.45 22.80 1.46
N VAL A 145 -20.27 23.41 0.62
CA VAL A 145 -19.86 23.89 -0.69
C VAL A 145 -20.20 25.37 -0.78
N ALA A 146 -19.22 26.19 -1.13
CA ALA A 146 -19.37 27.61 -1.36
C ALA A 146 -18.73 27.95 -2.71
N GLY A 147 -19.34 28.81 -3.50
CA GLY A 147 -18.79 29.19 -4.80
C GLY A 147 -19.59 30.31 -5.44
N THR A 148 -19.19 30.72 -6.63
CA THR A 148 -19.83 31.82 -7.36
C THR A 148 -21.11 31.41 -8.11
N MET A 149 -21.43 30.11 -8.10
CA MET A 149 -22.62 29.52 -8.74
C MET A 149 -23.91 29.82 -7.97
N GLY A 150 -25.05 29.64 -8.64
CA GLY A 150 -26.37 29.80 -8.03
C GLY A 150 -26.63 28.77 -6.93
N GLN A 151 -27.49 29.10 -5.95
CA GLN A 151 -27.82 28.19 -4.85
C GLN A 151 -28.40 26.85 -5.33
N GLU A 152 -29.19 26.84 -6.41
CA GLU A 152 -29.73 25.61 -7.00
C GLU A 152 -28.62 24.72 -7.56
N GLU A 153 -27.69 25.28 -8.33
CA GLU A 153 -26.56 24.55 -8.92
C GLU A 153 -25.63 23.97 -7.85
N LEU A 154 -25.34 24.76 -6.81
CA LEU A 154 -24.56 24.30 -5.66
C LEU A 154 -25.28 23.17 -4.91
N GLN A 155 -26.61 23.27 -4.77
CA GLN A 155 -27.41 22.25 -4.12
C GLN A 155 -27.45 20.94 -4.93
N ASP A 156 -27.53 21.03 -6.25
CA ASP A 156 -27.47 19.89 -7.17
C ASP A 156 -26.10 19.21 -7.14
N LEU A 157 -25.02 20.00 -7.10
CA LEU A 157 -23.67 19.47 -6.91
C LEU A 157 -23.55 18.69 -5.60
N VAL A 158 -24.02 19.27 -4.48
CA VAL A 158 -24.02 18.60 -3.17
C VAL A 158 -24.84 17.32 -3.20
N ASN A 159 -25.99 17.32 -3.85
CA ASN A 159 -26.85 16.13 -3.96
C ASN A 159 -26.17 15.02 -4.78
N THR A 160 -25.53 15.39 -5.88
CA THR A 160 -24.76 14.48 -6.74
C THR A 160 -23.58 13.88 -5.96
N MET A 161 -22.80 14.69 -5.25
CA MET A 161 -21.71 14.21 -4.39
C MET A 161 -22.22 13.25 -3.32
N LYS A 162 -23.34 13.55 -2.67
CA LYS A 162 -23.97 12.66 -1.68
C LYS A 162 -24.40 11.33 -2.30
N SER A 163 -25.03 11.32 -3.47
CA SER A 163 -25.42 10.07 -4.14
C SER A 163 -24.20 9.24 -4.54
N THR A 164 -23.18 9.89 -5.13
CA THR A 164 -21.95 9.22 -5.55
C THR A 164 -21.20 8.63 -4.35
N LEU A 165 -21.06 9.38 -3.25
CA LEU A 165 -20.44 8.86 -2.02
C LEU A 165 -21.21 7.66 -1.45
N ARG A 166 -22.55 7.71 -1.43
CA ARG A 166 -23.37 6.58 -0.97
C ARG A 166 -23.22 5.35 -1.87
N GLU A 167 -23.15 5.55 -3.18
CA GLU A 167 -22.89 4.48 -4.14
C GLU A 167 -21.48 3.89 -3.98
N LEU A 168 -20.47 4.74 -3.80
CA LEU A 168 -19.11 4.30 -3.52
C LEU A 168 -19.04 3.49 -2.24
N ILE A 169 -19.64 4.00 -1.16
CA ILE A 169 -19.73 3.27 0.11
C ILE A 169 -20.46 1.95 -0.09
N SER A 170 -21.58 1.92 -0.82
CA SER A 170 -22.30 0.66 -1.05
C SER A 170 -21.48 -0.33 -1.86
N ARG A 171 -20.81 0.08 -2.96
CA ARG A 171 -19.97 -0.79 -3.80
C ARG A 171 -18.72 -1.29 -3.06
N VAL A 172 -18.06 -0.42 -2.29
CA VAL A 172 -16.89 -0.77 -1.48
C VAL A 172 -17.30 -1.66 -0.29
N LYS A 173 -18.43 -1.36 0.36
CA LYS A 173 -18.96 -2.17 1.48
C LYS A 173 -19.51 -3.51 1.00
N ILE A 174 -20.11 -3.58 -0.18
CA ILE A 174 -20.45 -4.82 -0.89
C ILE A 174 -19.16 -5.59 -1.14
N ARG A 175 -18.04 -4.96 -1.54
CA ARG A 175 -16.76 -5.70 -1.62
C ARG A 175 -16.19 -6.14 -0.27
N VAL A 176 -16.38 -5.43 0.84
CA VAL A 176 -15.87 -5.86 2.16
C VAL A 176 -16.81 -6.88 2.85
N GLN A 177 -18.11 -6.84 2.60
CA GLN A 177 -19.11 -7.76 3.16
C GLN A 177 -19.46 -8.95 2.24
N ASP A 178 -19.33 -8.80 0.92
CA ASP A 178 -19.26 -9.89 -0.07
C ASP A 178 -17.85 -10.45 -0.23
N TRP A 179 -16.92 -10.08 0.66
CA TRP A 179 -16.07 -11.11 1.27
C TRP A 179 -16.95 -12.02 2.15
N ARG A 180 -17.99 -12.60 1.54
CA ARG A 180 -18.35 -13.97 1.84
C ARG A 180 -17.03 -14.74 1.79
N ARG A 181 -16.90 -15.72 2.65
CA ARG A 181 -16.21 -16.95 2.23
C ARG A 181 -16.87 -17.35 0.89
N GLN A 182 -16.44 -16.80 -0.25
CA GLN A 182 -16.43 -17.56 -1.48
C GLN A 182 -15.67 -18.80 -1.04
N GLY A 183 -16.41 -19.91 -0.95
CA GLY A 183 -16.06 -21.05 -0.13
C GLY A 183 -14.60 -21.44 -0.33
N THR A 184 -14.05 -22.21 0.62
CA THR A 184 -12.82 -22.99 0.45
C THR A 184 -12.62 -23.23 -1.04
N ILE A 185 -11.60 -22.61 -1.66
CA ILE A 185 -11.41 -22.66 -3.11
C ILE A 185 -11.56 -24.14 -3.47
N ARG A 186 -12.70 -24.52 -4.07
CA ARG A 186 -12.94 -25.88 -4.53
C ARG A 186 -12.23 -26.02 -5.86
N ALA A 187 -10.95 -25.67 -5.90
CA ALA A 187 -10.07 -26.19 -6.92
C ALA A 187 -9.93 -27.67 -6.55
N ARG A 188 -10.43 -28.57 -7.40
CA ARG A 188 -9.95 -29.94 -7.33
C ARG A 188 -8.48 -29.89 -7.76
N ALA A 189 -7.62 -30.63 -7.07
CA ALA A 189 -6.20 -30.73 -7.42
C ALA A 189 -5.99 -31.13 -8.90
N ASP A 190 -7.00 -31.77 -9.49
CA ASP A 190 -7.02 -32.30 -10.85
C ASP A 190 -7.16 -31.20 -11.93
N ASP A 191 -7.51 -29.95 -11.59
CA ASP A 191 -7.83 -28.91 -12.59
C ASP A 191 -6.64 -28.02 -12.98
N PHE A 192 -5.57 -27.93 -12.15
CA PHE A 192 -4.35 -27.15 -12.41
C PHE A 192 -3.30 -27.27 -11.29
N THR A 193 -2.03 -26.96 -11.60
CA THR A 193 -0.96 -26.76 -10.62
C THR A 193 -0.85 -25.26 -10.24
N PRO A 194 -1.20 -24.83 -9.01
CA PRO A 194 -1.12 -23.44 -8.60
C PRO A 194 0.33 -22.98 -8.36
N PHE A 195 0.63 -21.73 -8.75
CA PHE A 195 1.76 -20.99 -8.18
C PHE A 195 1.24 -20.17 -7.00
N ILE A 196 1.72 -20.46 -5.80
CA ILE A 196 1.22 -19.87 -4.55
C ILE A 196 2.06 -18.66 -4.22
N SER A 197 1.48 -17.48 -4.33
CA SER A 197 2.16 -16.22 -4.06
C SER A 197 1.81 -15.71 -2.66
N LEU A 198 2.83 -15.41 -1.86
CA LEU A 198 2.70 -14.87 -0.52
C LEU A 198 3.02 -13.37 -0.53
N ALA A 199 2.07 -12.54 -0.10
CA ALA A 199 2.13 -11.09 -0.25
C ALA A 199 2.21 -10.26 1.07
N THR A 200 2.77 -9.04 1.02
CA THR A 200 3.10 -8.13 2.15
C THR A 200 2.32 -6.79 2.16
N MET A 201 2.76 -5.86 3.03
CA MET A 201 2.01 -4.94 3.92
C MET A 201 1.52 -3.60 3.37
N THR A 202 1.62 -3.31 2.09
CA THR A 202 0.93 -2.14 1.53
C THR A 202 0.07 -2.57 0.38
N MET A 203 -1.23 -2.27 0.50
CA MET A 203 -2.24 -2.65 -0.50
C MET A 203 -1.93 -2.08 -1.90
N MET A 204 -0.97 -1.16 -2.01
CA MET A 204 -0.73 -0.37 -3.22
C MET A 204 0.59 -0.68 -3.92
N ALA A 205 1.73 -0.66 -3.22
CA ALA A 205 3.02 -0.94 -3.86
C ALA A 205 3.00 -2.34 -4.50
N MET A 206 2.54 -3.37 -3.78
CA MET A 206 2.57 -4.74 -4.29
C MET A 206 1.52 -5.05 -5.36
N MET A 207 0.36 -4.40 -5.35
CA MET A 207 -0.62 -4.64 -6.42
C MET A 207 -0.03 -4.24 -7.76
N SER A 208 0.81 -3.21 -7.81
CA SER A 208 1.57 -2.83 -9.00
C SER A 208 2.64 -3.86 -9.40
N TYR A 209 3.39 -4.45 -8.45
CA TYR A 209 4.36 -5.51 -8.77
C TYR A 209 3.71 -6.77 -9.31
N LEU A 210 2.75 -7.31 -8.55
CA LEU A 210 2.06 -8.54 -8.94
C LEU A 210 1.20 -8.32 -10.19
N HIS A 211 0.67 -7.13 -10.44
CA HIS A 211 -0.04 -6.81 -11.67
C HIS A 211 0.85 -7.05 -12.90
N ASN A 212 2.08 -6.54 -12.88
CA ASN A 212 3.01 -6.72 -14.01
C ASN A 212 3.42 -8.19 -14.19
N VAL A 213 3.68 -8.91 -13.08
CA VAL A 213 4.07 -10.33 -13.12
C VAL A 213 2.93 -11.24 -13.56
N VAL A 214 1.71 -11.00 -13.06
CA VAL A 214 0.51 -11.79 -13.42
C VAL A 214 0.17 -11.61 -14.88
N GLN A 215 0.31 -10.40 -15.44
CA GLN A 215 0.14 -10.17 -16.87
C GLN A 215 1.11 -10.98 -17.73
N GLY A 216 2.33 -11.20 -17.22
CA GLY A 216 3.34 -12.03 -17.89
C GLY A 216 3.14 -13.53 -17.74
N LEU A 217 2.19 -13.99 -16.91
CA LEU A 217 1.89 -15.40 -16.65
C LEU A 217 0.45 -15.78 -17.06
N PRO A 218 -0.02 -15.46 -18.28
CA PRO A 218 -1.43 -15.58 -18.68
C PRO A 218 -1.95 -17.03 -18.72
N LYS A 219 -1.04 -18.01 -18.75
CA LYS A 219 -1.38 -19.44 -18.77
C LYS A 219 -1.40 -20.07 -17.38
N ARG A 220 -1.05 -19.32 -16.33
CA ARG A 220 -0.92 -19.84 -14.96
C ARG A 220 -2.04 -19.32 -14.08
N ARG A 221 -2.59 -20.21 -13.25
CA ARG A 221 -3.52 -19.84 -12.19
C ARG A 221 -2.72 -19.55 -10.92
N LEU A 222 -2.46 -18.27 -10.67
CA LEU A 222 -1.82 -17.83 -9.43
C LEU A 222 -2.84 -17.80 -8.30
N VAL A 223 -2.46 -18.37 -7.16
CA VAL A 223 -3.24 -18.28 -5.92
C VAL A 223 -2.49 -17.34 -4.99
N VAL A 224 -3.02 -16.13 -4.82
CA VAL A 224 -2.38 -15.08 -4.04
C VAL A 224 -2.99 -15.05 -2.64
N PHE A 225 -2.16 -15.27 -1.63
CA PHE A 225 -2.55 -15.09 -0.24
C PHE A 225 -2.18 -13.66 0.21
N ASN A 226 -3.20 -12.82 0.40
CA ASN A 226 -3.04 -11.42 0.77
C ASN A 226 -3.29 -11.18 2.28
N ASN A 227 -2.34 -10.51 2.95
CA ASN A 227 -2.44 -9.77 4.23
C ASN A 227 -3.37 -10.33 5.35
N TYR A 228 -3.53 -11.66 5.46
CA TYR A 228 -4.54 -12.24 6.36
C TYR A 228 -4.24 -12.01 7.85
N TYR A 229 -2.97 -11.88 8.22
CA TYR A 229 -2.54 -11.65 9.61
C TYR A 229 -2.94 -10.27 10.16
N ARG A 230 -3.04 -9.23 9.31
CA ARG A 230 -3.50 -7.90 9.73
C ARG A 230 -4.94 -7.93 10.26
N TYR A 231 -5.74 -8.87 9.78
CA TYR A 231 -7.16 -9.00 10.14
C TYR A 231 -7.42 -10.08 11.21
N ARG A 232 -6.41 -10.90 11.54
CA ARG A 232 -6.47 -11.93 12.59
C ARG A 232 -5.55 -11.57 13.75
N LYS A 233 -6.05 -10.74 14.67
CA LYS A 233 -5.39 -10.43 15.96
C LYS A 233 -5.12 -11.64 16.88
N ALA A 234 -5.50 -12.85 16.47
CA ALA A 234 -5.36 -14.09 17.25
C ALA A 234 -4.09 -14.89 16.90
N LEU A 235 -3.35 -14.54 15.85
CA LEU A 235 -2.04 -15.15 15.56
C LEU A 235 -0.97 -14.40 16.35
N SER A 236 -0.35 -15.08 17.31
CA SER A 236 0.60 -14.47 18.26
C SER A 236 2.06 -14.81 17.96
N SER A 237 2.35 -15.59 16.91
CA SER A 237 3.71 -15.89 16.47
C SER A 237 3.82 -16.09 14.95
N PHE A 238 5.02 -15.94 14.39
CA PHE A 238 5.28 -16.19 12.98
C PHE A 238 5.09 -17.66 12.61
N GLU A 239 5.41 -18.60 13.50
CA GLU A 239 5.16 -20.03 13.28
C GLU A 239 3.67 -20.32 13.13
N GLN A 240 2.83 -19.68 13.94
CA GLN A 240 1.37 -19.81 13.81
C GLN A 240 0.88 -19.24 12.48
N LEU A 241 1.47 -18.13 12.03
CA LEU A 241 1.18 -17.54 10.73
C LEU A 241 1.55 -18.48 9.58
N VAL A 242 2.73 -19.11 9.64
CA VAL A 242 3.18 -20.08 8.66
C VAL A 242 2.27 -21.30 8.63
N GLU A 243 1.94 -21.90 9.78
CA GLU A 243 1.02 -23.04 9.83
C GLU A 243 -0.34 -22.71 9.25
N TYR A 244 -0.81 -21.49 9.52
CA TYR A 244 -2.05 -21.00 8.94
C TYR A 244 -1.98 -20.94 7.42
N TYR A 245 -0.93 -20.35 6.83
CA TYR A 245 -0.76 -20.32 5.37
C TYR A 245 -0.56 -21.70 4.76
N ILE A 246 0.17 -22.61 5.42
CA ILE A 246 0.27 -24.02 4.99
C ILE A 246 -1.13 -24.66 4.98
N SER A 247 -1.95 -24.42 6.00
CA SER A 247 -3.32 -24.97 6.05
C SER A 247 -4.19 -24.47 4.90
N LEU A 248 -4.06 -23.19 4.53
CA LEU A 248 -4.80 -22.60 3.41
C LEU A 248 -4.32 -23.16 2.08
N MET A 249 -3.00 -23.22 1.87
CA MET A 249 -2.39 -23.82 0.68
C MET A 249 -2.83 -25.26 0.52
N ARG A 250 -2.83 -26.07 1.60
CA ARG A 250 -3.29 -27.46 1.57
C ARG A 250 -4.79 -27.60 1.32
N GLY A 251 -5.57 -26.57 1.65
CA GLY A 251 -6.97 -26.48 1.26
C GLY A 251 -7.17 -26.31 -0.24
N VAL A 252 -6.17 -25.77 -0.97
CA VAL A 252 -6.18 -25.60 -2.43
C VAL A 252 -5.53 -26.79 -3.12
N GLN A 253 -4.35 -27.20 -2.65
CA GLN A 253 -3.57 -28.31 -3.16
C GLN A 253 -3.20 -29.23 -1.98
N PRO A 254 -3.89 -30.37 -1.77
CA PRO A 254 -3.69 -31.19 -0.58
C PRO A 254 -2.29 -31.83 -0.43
N GLN A 255 -1.60 -32.06 -1.56
CA GLN A 255 -0.30 -32.73 -1.66
C GLN A 255 0.60 -32.02 -2.69
N GLY A 256 1.91 -32.02 -2.46
CA GLY A 256 2.89 -31.46 -3.39
C GLY A 256 2.96 -32.19 -4.75
N PRO A 257 3.78 -31.71 -5.71
CA PRO A 257 4.77 -30.64 -5.55
C PRO A 257 4.16 -29.23 -5.42
N TYR A 258 4.60 -28.45 -4.43
CA TYR A 258 4.14 -27.08 -4.15
C TYR A 258 5.02 -25.99 -4.77
N TYR A 259 4.48 -25.22 -5.71
CA TYR A 259 5.19 -24.12 -6.35
C TYR A 259 4.91 -22.82 -5.58
N ILE A 260 5.91 -22.26 -4.91
CA ILE A 260 5.75 -21.12 -4.00
C ILE A 260 6.55 -19.92 -4.51
N LEU A 261 5.90 -18.75 -4.59
CA LEU A 261 6.48 -17.45 -4.94
C LEU A 261 6.48 -16.54 -3.72
N GLY A 262 7.67 -16.21 -3.20
CA GLY A 262 7.88 -15.17 -2.21
C GLY A 262 8.19 -13.83 -2.86
N CYS A 263 7.71 -12.74 -2.25
CA CYS A 263 8.13 -11.37 -2.60
C CYS A 263 8.24 -10.53 -1.31
N SER A 264 9.31 -9.74 -1.16
CA SER A 264 9.60 -8.98 0.07
C SER A 264 9.51 -9.87 1.33
N PHE A 265 8.83 -9.47 2.41
CA PHE A 265 8.52 -10.32 3.58
C PHE A 265 7.86 -11.68 3.24
N GLY A 266 7.15 -11.78 2.11
CA GLY A 266 6.61 -13.05 1.62
C GLY A 266 7.69 -14.10 1.33
N ASN A 267 8.95 -13.67 1.11
CA ASN A 267 10.09 -14.58 0.98
C ASN A 267 10.39 -15.34 2.28
N SER A 268 10.38 -14.66 3.43
CA SER A 268 10.60 -15.31 4.73
C SER A 268 9.50 -16.31 5.05
N LEU A 269 8.23 -15.96 4.75
CA LEU A 269 7.11 -16.89 4.86
C LEU A 269 7.28 -18.09 3.91
N ALA A 270 7.66 -17.84 2.64
CA ALA A 270 7.86 -18.89 1.65
C ALA A 270 8.96 -19.87 2.07
N MET A 271 10.07 -19.36 2.60
CA MET A 271 11.18 -20.16 3.12
C MET A 271 10.79 -21.03 4.31
N GLU A 272 10.13 -20.47 5.33
CA GLU A 272 9.70 -21.24 6.49
C GLU A 272 8.60 -22.25 6.13
N MET A 273 7.67 -21.88 5.23
CA MET A 273 6.69 -22.82 4.66
C MET A 273 7.39 -23.97 3.96
N ALA A 274 8.34 -23.67 3.06
CA ALA A 274 9.08 -24.66 2.30
C ALA A 274 9.82 -25.65 3.20
N GLN A 275 10.49 -25.15 4.24
CA GLN A 275 11.17 -26.00 5.20
C GLN A 275 10.21 -26.93 5.95
N ARG A 276 9.08 -26.41 6.43
CA ARG A 276 8.11 -27.24 7.17
C ARG A 276 7.45 -28.29 6.30
N LEU A 277 7.14 -27.96 5.05
CA LEU A 277 6.64 -28.91 4.06
C LEU A 277 7.66 -30.01 3.80
N ALA A 278 8.93 -29.64 3.59
CA ALA A 278 10.01 -30.61 3.40
C ALA A 278 10.19 -31.53 4.61
N ARG A 279 10.13 -30.98 5.84
CA ARG A 279 10.15 -31.79 7.08
C ARG A 279 8.95 -32.73 7.23
N ARG A 280 7.83 -32.42 6.57
CA ARG A 280 6.62 -33.27 6.49
C ARG A 280 6.69 -34.28 5.34
N GLY A 281 7.79 -34.33 4.58
CA GLY A 281 7.97 -35.22 3.44
C GLY A 281 7.26 -34.76 2.16
N GLU A 282 6.74 -33.54 2.13
CA GLU A 282 6.14 -32.95 0.92
C GLU A 282 7.23 -32.43 -0.02
N ARG A 283 6.96 -32.45 -1.33
CA ARG A 283 7.83 -31.85 -2.35
C ARG A 283 7.40 -30.43 -2.69
N LEU A 284 8.33 -29.55 -3.05
CA LEU A 284 8.03 -28.20 -3.53
C LEU A 284 8.06 -28.16 -5.07
N GLY A 285 9.08 -28.73 -5.70
CA GLY A 285 9.26 -28.55 -7.14
C GLY A 285 9.81 -27.17 -7.48
N THR A 286 9.21 -26.06 -7.01
CA THR A 286 9.86 -24.73 -7.10
C THR A 286 9.57 -23.81 -5.91
N LEU A 287 10.63 -23.20 -5.38
CA LEU A 287 10.59 -22.06 -4.48
C LEU A 287 11.26 -20.88 -5.20
N ALA A 288 10.45 -19.92 -5.65
CA ALA A 288 10.92 -18.70 -6.29
C ALA A 288 10.84 -17.53 -5.32
N LEU A 289 11.93 -16.78 -5.19
CA LEU A 289 12.09 -15.69 -4.25
C LEU A 289 12.42 -14.43 -5.03
N ILE A 290 11.54 -13.43 -4.96
CA ILE A 290 11.74 -12.15 -5.62
C ILE A 290 12.21 -11.14 -4.58
N ASP A 291 13.43 -10.65 -4.80
CA ASP A 291 13.94 -9.41 -4.22
C ASP A 291 13.78 -9.37 -2.68
N ALA A 292 14.46 -10.33 -2.06
CA ALA A 292 14.29 -10.68 -0.66
C ALA A 292 15.37 -10.05 0.21
N TYR A 293 15.02 -9.56 1.41
CA TYR A 293 16.01 -9.22 2.43
C TYR A 293 16.11 -10.38 3.42
N PHE A 294 17.27 -11.02 3.53
CA PHE A 294 17.54 -12.03 4.56
C PHE A 294 18.59 -11.54 5.57
N ASP A 295 18.68 -12.21 6.72
CA ASP A 295 19.67 -11.96 7.77
C ASP A 295 19.63 -10.54 8.38
N VAL A 296 18.43 -10.09 8.76
CA VAL A 296 18.23 -8.82 9.48
C VAL A 296 19.05 -8.74 10.78
N PRO A 297 19.21 -9.80 11.60
CA PRO A 297 20.09 -9.80 12.76
C PRO A 297 21.56 -9.51 12.39
N GLY A 298 22.08 -10.12 11.32
CA GLY A 298 23.41 -9.78 10.81
C GLY A 298 23.54 -8.32 10.40
N ALA A 299 22.52 -7.76 9.74
CA ALA A 299 22.48 -6.33 9.41
C ALA A 299 22.47 -5.44 10.67
N LEU A 300 21.77 -5.85 11.72
CA LEU A 300 21.73 -5.14 13.01
C LEU A 300 23.06 -5.22 13.76
N GLU A 301 23.73 -6.38 13.75
CA GLU A 301 25.07 -6.57 14.32
C GLU A 301 26.13 -5.70 13.63
N GLU A 302 25.99 -5.48 12.32
CA GLU A 302 26.84 -4.58 11.53
C GLU A 302 26.47 -3.09 11.67
N GLY A 303 25.51 -2.75 12.53
CA GLY A 303 25.16 -1.37 12.86
C GLY A 303 24.36 -0.64 11.77
N LEU A 304 23.69 -1.37 10.87
CA LEU A 304 22.91 -0.79 9.76
C LEU A 304 21.51 -0.31 10.19
N GLY A 305 21.12 -0.57 11.45
CA GLY A 305 19.88 -0.09 12.07
C GLY A 305 18.63 -0.88 11.66
N PRO A 306 17.51 -0.71 12.39
CA PRO A 306 16.25 -1.37 12.04
C PRO A 306 15.73 -0.84 10.70
N THR A 307 15.13 -1.73 9.91
CA THR A 307 14.65 -1.52 8.53
C THR A 307 13.50 -0.50 8.37
N GLY A 308 13.24 0.33 9.38
CA GLY A 308 12.13 1.29 9.41
C GLY A 308 10.80 0.70 9.94
N GLN A 309 10.84 -0.45 10.62
CA GLN A 309 9.65 -1.14 11.10
C GLN A 309 9.41 -0.96 12.61
N GLY A 310 9.14 0.29 13.04
CA GLY A 310 8.91 0.63 14.45
C GLY A 310 7.75 -0.11 15.15
N GLU A 311 6.84 -0.73 14.41
CA GLU A 311 5.75 -1.56 14.96
C GLU A 311 5.96 -3.08 14.83
N GLN A 312 7.00 -3.54 14.09
CA GLN A 312 7.09 -4.95 13.63
C GLN A 312 8.38 -5.67 14.03
N ALA A 313 9.25 -5.03 14.82
CA ALA A 313 10.44 -5.66 15.40
C ALA A 313 10.11 -7.06 15.98
N GLY A 314 9.01 -7.21 16.72
CA GLY A 314 8.65 -8.49 17.35
C GLY A 314 8.24 -9.65 16.43
N ILE A 315 7.84 -9.43 15.17
CA ILE A 315 7.40 -10.51 14.25
C ILE A 315 8.48 -10.83 13.21
N VAL A 316 9.29 -9.85 12.81
CA VAL A 316 10.34 -10.01 11.79
C VAL A 316 11.67 -10.47 12.42
N ASP A 317 11.88 -10.23 13.72
CA ASP A 317 13.13 -10.57 14.42
C ASP A 317 13.34 -12.05 14.70
N VAL A 318 12.36 -12.92 14.41
CA VAL A 318 12.50 -14.35 14.69
C VAL A 318 11.96 -15.14 13.51
N ILE A 319 12.85 -15.58 12.63
CA ILE A 319 12.96 -16.97 12.13
C ILE A 319 13.97 -17.01 10.99
N TYR A 320 15.07 -17.71 11.29
CA TYR A 320 16.17 -17.99 10.38
C TYR A 320 16.52 -19.46 10.52
N THR A 321 15.69 -20.31 9.96
CA THR A 321 15.89 -21.76 10.04
C THR A 321 16.48 -22.27 8.72
N MET A 322 17.39 -23.24 8.80
CA MET A 322 18.09 -23.81 7.63
C MET A 322 17.11 -24.56 6.72
N TYR A 323 16.93 -24.12 5.48
CA TYR A 323 16.19 -24.86 4.46
C TYR A 323 17.18 -25.71 3.64
N SER A 324 16.90 -27.01 3.50
CA SER A 324 17.71 -27.94 2.71
C SER A 324 16.86 -28.50 1.57
N PRO A 325 16.90 -27.88 0.37
CA PRO A 325 16.14 -28.37 -0.79
C PRO A 325 16.61 -29.76 -1.21
N SER A 326 15.68 -30.58 -1.68
CA SER A 326 16.00 -31.86 -2.31
C SER A 326 16.60 -31.63 -3.70
N ALA A 327 17.27 -32.64 -4.27
CA ALA A 327 17.83 -32.55 -5.62
C ALA A 327 16.76 -32.34 -6.73
N ALA A 328 15.48 -32.57 -6.42
CA ALA A 328 14.37 -32.36 -7.32
C ALA A 328 13.68 -31.00 -7.15
N ASP A 329 14.03 -30.24 -6.11
CA ASP A 329 13.47 -28.90 -5.88
C ASP A 329 14.33 -27.85 -6.60
N ARG A 330 13.68 -26.90 -7.27
CA ARG A 330 14.33 -25.69 -7.80
C ARG A 330 14.16 -24.55 -6.82
N LEU A 331 15.25 -23.94 -6.39
CA LEU A 331 15.24 -22.70 -5.62
C LEU A 331 15.81 -21.58 -6.49
N ILE A 332 14.98 -20.58 -6.81
CA ILE A 332 15.34 -19.47 -7.68
C ILE A 332 15.30 -18.18 -6.88
N LEU A 333 16.37 -17.40 -6.94
CA LEU A 333 16.44 -16.06 -6.37
C LEU A 333 16.52 -15.03 -7.49
N PHE A 334 15.50 -14.20 -7.62
CA PHE A 334 15.52 -12.99 -8.45
C PHE A 334 16.06 -11.83 -7.61
N LYS A 335 17.31 -11.44 -7.85
CA LYS A 335 18.02 -10.40 -7.08
C LYS A 335 18.15 -9.11 -7.89
N ALA A 336 17.80 -7.98 -7.29
CA ALA A 336 18.05 -6.66 -7.89
C ALA A 336 19.56 -6.41 -8.02
N ARG A 337 19.98 -5.85 -9.17
CA ARG A 337 21.41 -5.61 -9.46
C ARG A 337 21.96 -4.38 -8.75
N HIS A 338 21.14 -3.34 -8.60
CA HIS A 338 21.58 -2.04 -8.11
C HIS A 338 20.99 -1.78 -6.73
N ALA A 339 21.75 -1.11 -5.87
CA ALA A 339 21.20 -0.60 -4.63
C ALA A 339 20.19 0.52 -4.91
N GLU A 340 19.21 0.67 -4.03
CA GLU A 340 18.34 1.84 -4.04
C GLU A 340 19.07 3.03 -3.39
N GLU A 341 19.27 4.10 -4.16
CA GLU A 341 20.00 5.31 -3.73
C GLU A 341 19.12 6.56 -3.64
N SER A 342 17.92 6.52 -4.22
CA SER A 342 17.01 7.67 -4.32
C SER A 342 15.92 7.69 -3.24
N GLN A 343 15.54 6.52 -2.73
CA GLN A 343 14.48 6.38 -1.72
C GLN A 343 15.01 5.95 -0.35
N GLY A 344 14.23 6.20 0.70
CA GLY A 344 14.52 5.83 2.10
C GLY A 344 15.40 6.82 2.87
N SER A 345 15.57 6.60 4.17
CA SER A 345 16.51 7.33 5.02
C SER A 345 17.97 6.99 4.68
N PRO A 346 18.96 7.79 5.12
CA PRO A 346 20.38 7.44 4.97
C PRO A 346 20.75 6.05 5.51
N GLU A 347 20.14 5.62 6.61
CA GLU A 347 20.30 4.30 7.23
C GLU A 347 19.67 3.21 6.36
N GLN A 348 18.45 3.43 5.86
CA GLN A 348 17.78 2.49 4.95
C GLN A 348 18.58 2.30 3.65
N ARG A 349 19.19 3.37 3.10
CA ARG A 349 20.10 3.25 1.94
C ARG A 349 21.38 2.48 2.24
N LYS A 350 21.87 2.46 3.49
CA LYS A 350 22.99 1.58 3.86
C LYS A 350 22.56 0.12 3.83
N LEU A 351 21.36 -0.18 4.31
CA LEU A 351 20.79 -1.53 4.24
C LEU A 351 20.57 -1.98 2.79
N TYR A 352 20.04 -1.11 1.92
CA TYR A 352 19.84 -1.43 0.50
C TYR A 352 21.16 -1.74 -0.21
N ARG A 353 22.22 -0.98 0.09
CA ARG A 353 23.57 -1.27 -0.42
C ARG A 353 24.12 -2.57 0.13
N TRP A 354 23.98 -2.80 1.43
CA TRP A 354 24.43 -4.03 2.08
C TRP A 354 23.76 -5.27 1.47
N ASP A 355 22.45 -5.22 1.23
CA ASP A 355 21.73 -6.31 0.56
C ASP A 355 22.21 -6.48 -0.90
N ALA A 356 22.29 -5.39 -1.67
CA ALA A 356 22.76 -5.42 -3.06
C ALA A 356 24.16 -6.02 -3.20
N ASP A 357 25.08 -5.67 -2.30
CA ASP A 357 26.47 -6.14 -2.28
C ASP A 357 26.61 -7.57 -1.74
N SER A 358 25.63 -8.06 -0.98
CA SER A 358 25.68 -9.40 -0.40
C SER A 358 25.53 -10.51 -1.45
N THR A 359 26.18 -11.64 -1.19
CA THR A 359 25.97 -12.86 -1.97
C THR A 359 24.56 -13.39 -1.72
N LEU A 360 23.79 -13.64 -2.77
CA LEU A 360 22.43 -14.21 -2.71
C LEU A 360 21.48 -13.52 -1.69
N ASN A 361 21.63 -12.23 -1.43
CA ASN A 361 20.84 -11.52 -0.41
C ASN A 361 20.96 -12.17 0.98
N ARG A 362 22.12 -12.76 1.30
CA ARG A 362 22.38 -13.54 2.53
C ARG A 362 21.59 -14.86 2.63
N LEU A 363 20.93 -15.30 1.56
CA LEU A 363 20.25 -16.60 1.52
C LEU A 363 21.23 -17.77 1.71
N ASP A 364 22.50 -17.57 1.39
CA ASP A 364 23.59 -18.51 1.60
C ASP A 364 23.89 -18.81 3.07
N VAL A 365 23.38 -18.00 4.01
CA VAL A 365 23.37 -18.31 5.45
C VAL A 365 22.40 -19.46 5.78
N PHE A 366 21.32 -19.61 5.01
CA PHE A 366 20.23 -20.55 5.30
C PHE A 366 20.16 -21.74 4.36
N VAL A 367 20.80 -21.63 3.20
CA VAL A 367 20.78 -22.64 2.14
C VAL A 367 22.17 -22.73 1.49
N ARG A 368 22.58 -23.94 1.09
CA ARG A 368 23.81 -24.10 0.30
C ARG A 368 23.73 -23.32 -1.01
N ARG A 369 24.78 -22.56 -1.32
CA ARG A 369 24.86 -21.71 -2.52
C ARG A 369 24.57 -22.48 -3.81
N GLU A 370 25.03 -23.73 -3.91
CA GLU A 370 24.87 -24.56 -5.11
C GLU A 370 23.42 -24.96 -5.36
N ALA A 371 22.55 -24.83 -4.35
CA ALA A 371 21.14 -25.12 -4.49
C ALA A 371 20.32 -23.93 -5.01
N VAL A 372 20.93 -22.75 -5.17
CA VAL A 372 20.24 -21.52 -5.58
C VAL A 372 20.57 -21.15 -7.01
N GLU A 373 19.55 -21.09 -7.86
CA GLU A 373 19.60 -20.49 -9.18
C GLU A 373 19.43 -18.96 -9.05
N LEU A 374 20.52 -18.21 -9.23
CA LEU A 374 20.52 -16.76 -9.15
C LEU A 374 20.15 -16.12 -10.50
N VAL A 375 19.13 -15.27 -10.49
CA VAL A 375 18.72 -14.46 -11.63
C VAL A 375 18.84 -12.98 -11.25
N MET A 376 19.79 -12.28 -11.88
CA MET A 376 19.94 -10.84 -11.68
C MET A 376 18.89 -10.08 -12.49
N LEU A 377 18.13 -9.23 -11.82
CA LEU A 377 17.19 -8.26 -12.39
C LEU A 377 17.91 -6.92 -12.54
N ASP A 378 17.87 -6.34 -13.74
CA ASP A 378 18.46 -5.02 -13.96
C ASP A 378 17.56 -3.94 -13.34
N GLY A 379 18.02 -3.36 -12.23
CA GLY A 379 17.27 -2.37 -11.46
C GLY A 379 17.61 -2.40 -9.96
N SER A 380 17.06 -1.44 -9.22
CA SER A 380 16.94 -1.42 -7.76
C SER A 380 15.68 -2.15 -7.32
N HIS A 381 15.55 -2.35 -6.00
CA HIS A 381 14.36 -2.92 -5.36
C HIS A 381 13.04 -2.31 -5.86
N PHE A 382 13.07 -1.01 -6.22
CA PHE A 382 11.88 -0.24 -6.57
C PHE A 382 11.62 -0.12 -8.07
N ASP A 383 12.63 -0.26 -8.94
CA ASP A 383 12.50 0.15 -10.34
C ASP A 383 12.49 -1.01 -11.36
N TRP A 384 13.01 -2.20 -11.02
CA TRP A 384 13.14 -3.30 -11.97
C TRP A 384 11.79 -3.71 -12.56
N VAL A 385 10.72 -3.56 -11.77
CA VAL A 385 9.34 -3.91 -12.14
C VAL A 385 8.76 -3.03 -13.24
N HIS A 386 9.34 -1.85 -13.47
CA HIS A 386 8.95 -0.95 -14.56
C HIS A 386 9.63 -1.32 -15.89
N ARG A 387 10.64 -2.20 -15.85
CA ARG A 387 11.36 -2.67 -17.04
C ARG A 387 10.67 -3.89 -17.62
N ARG A 388 9.89 -3.66 -18.68
CA ARG A 388 9.05 -4.70 -19.32
C ARG A 388 9.83 -5.95 -19.76
N ASP A 389 11.09 -5.80 -20.13
CA ASP A 389 11.91 -6.92 -20.58
C ASP A 389 12.41 -7.79 -19.42
N GLU A 390 12.75 -7.17 -18.27
CA GLU A 390 13.10 -7.89 -17.04
C GLU A 390 11.89 -8.67 -16.50
N VAL A 391 10.72 -8.03 -16.45
CA VAL A 391 9.47 -8.69 -16.05
C VAL A 391 9.17 -9.87 -16.97
N ARG A 392 9.26 -9.69 -18.30
CA ARG A 392 9.03 -10.78 -19.27
C ARG A 392 10.01 -11.94 -19.08
N ARG A 393 11.29 -11.65 -18.86
CA ARG A 393 12.33 -12.66 -18.65
C ARG A 393 12.07 -13.46 -17.36
N MET A 394 11.73 -12.77 -16.27
CA MET A 394 11.36 -13.42 -15.01
C MET A 394 10.12 -14.31 -15.19
N CYS A 395 9.07 -13.80 -15.84
CA CYS A 395 7.86 -14.58 -16.10
C CYS A 395 8.13 -15.81 -16.97
N ALA A 396 8.99 -15.70 -17.99
CA ALA A 396 9.38 -16.84 -18.82
C ALA A 396 10.07 -17.94 -18.00
N LEU A 397 10.98 -17.57 -17.10
CA LEU A 397 11.64 -18.51 -16.19
C LEU A 397 10.66 -19.15 -15.21
N LEU A 398 9.75 -18.37 -14.63
CA LEU A 398 8.67 -18.90 -13.77
C LEU A 398 7.75 -19.85 -14.53
N ASP A 399 7.46 -19.57 -15.81
CA ASP A 399 6.71 -20.47 -16.68
C ASP A 399 7.46 -21.78 -16.92
N GLU A 400 8.77 -21.74 -17.19
CA GLU A 400 9.60 -22.94 -17.37
C GLU A 400 9.65 -23.84 -16.14
N CYS A 401 9.60 -23.27 -14.93
CA CYS A 401 9.60 -24.01 -13.67
C CYS A 401 8.41 -24.97 -13.52
N LEU A 402 7.32 -24.71 -14.24
CA LEU A 402 6.12 -25.53 -14.26
C LEU A 402 6.00 -26.41 -15.52
N VAL A 403 6.95 -26.38 -16.45
CA VAL A 403 6.97 -27.26 -17.64
C VAL A 403 7.63 -28.58 -17.25
N GLY A 404 6.81 -29.53 -16.83
CA GLY A 404 7.23 -30.85 -16.35
C GLY A 404 6.13 -31.62 -15.61
N VAL A 405 5.01 -30.96 -15.33
CA VAL A 405 3.79 -31.57 -14.79
C VAL A 405 2.74 -31.53 -15.90
N SER A 406 2.79 -32.50 -16.81
CA SER A 406 1.74 -32.79 -17.79
C SER A 406 0.88 -33.94 -17.30
#